data_AF-A0A9E0WES2-F1
#
_entry.id   AF-A0A9E0WES2-F1
#
_cell.length_a   1.000
_cell.length_b   1.000
_cell.length_c   1.000
_cell.angle_alpha   90.00
_cell.angle_beta   90.00
_cell.angle_gamma   90.00
#
_symmetry.space_group_name_H-M   'P 1'
#
loop_
_entity.id
_entity.type
_entity.pdbx_description
1 polymer ?
#
loop_
_entity_poly.entity_id
_entity_poly.type
_entity_poly.pdbx_seq_one_letter_code
_entity_poly.pdbx_strand_id
1 'polypeptide(L)'
;MNEVRDLALLIDAGVPIIAIETHEEPRALQLLSQLAIQRNLPMLSWTITDGLRRSDITGQKPQPDSCDPEAALEQLKQNPQANLAVLCDFHHYLNGQPRITRLLKDIALQAESSGQTLILMGHALDIPKDIERLCAGFNLTLPSEAQLMRVIHQEAQQWSSKQRGKRVNMADNAISQLAKSMRGLSLDEAKRLARGAIVDDGAITESDIDAVNRAKFALMNMDSVLSYEYDTEKCAQVAGFKRLTHWLTIRKD
;
A
#
# COMPACT_ATOMS: atom_id res chain seq x y z
N MET A 1 -7.39 10.88 4.84
CA MET A 1 -7.61 12.30 4.47
C MET A 1 -6.29 13.09 4.39
N ASN A 2 -5.24 12.71 5.12
CA ASN A 2 -3.92 13.35 4.97
C ASN A 2 -3.18 12.91 3.69
N GLU A 3 -3.18 11.61 3.35
CA GLU A 3 -2.45 11.07 2.19
C GLU A 3 -2.71 11.77 0.86
N VAL A 4 -3.99 11.99 0.50
CA VAL A 4 -4.37 12.66 -0.75
C VAL A 4 -3.87 14.10 -0.76
N ARG A 5 -3.91 14.77 0.40
CA ARG A 5 -3.42 16.15 0.53
C ARG A 5 -1.91 16.19 0.42
N ASP A 6 -1.20 15.28 1.10
CA ASP A 6 0.25 15.23 1.10
C ASP A 6 0.79 14.92 -0.31
N LEU A 7 0.18 13.97 -1.01
CA LEU A 7 0.53 13.67 -2.39
C LEU A 7 0.19 14.83 -3.34
N ALA A 8 -0.96 15.49 -3.13
CA ALA A 8 -1.33 16.67 -3.90
C ALA A 8 -0.34 17.82 -3.69
N LEU A 9 0.18 18.01 -2.48
CA LEU A 9 1.21 19.01 -2.22
C LEU A 9 2.49 18.73 -3.00
N LEU A 10 2.91 17.47 -3.16
CA LEU A 10 4.08 17.11 -3.96
C LEU A 10 3.88 17.44 -5.45
N ILE A 11 2.70 17.14 -5.98
CA ILE A 11 2.34 17.42 -7.37
C ILE A 11 2.22 18.94 -7.59
N ASP A 12 1.53 19.64 -6.70
CA ASP A 12 1.34 21.10 -6.75
C ASP A 12 2.69 21.84 -6.54
N ALA A 13 3.66 21.25 -5.85
CA ALA A 13 5.01 21.77 -5.69
C ALA A 13 5.91 21.54 -6.94
N GLY A 14 5.42 20.86 -7.98
CA GLY A 14 6.16 20.61 -9.20
C GLY A 14 7.27 19.56 -9.04
N VAL A 15 7.13 18.62 -8.10
CA VAL A 15 8.06 17.50 -7.99
C VAL A 15 7.94 16.63 -9.25
N PRO A 16 9.02 16.43 -10.02
CA PRO A 16 8.91 15.77 -11.32
C PRO A 16 8.83 14.24 -11.24
N ILE A 17 9.43 13.63 -10.21
CA ILE A 17 9.37 12.19 -9.97
C ILE A 17 8.91 11.92 -8.54
N ILE A 18 7.88 11.10 -8.37
CA ILE A 18 7.40 10.63 -7.06
C ILE A 18 7.61 9.12 -6.99
N ALA A 19 8.34 8.65 -5.98
CA ALA A 19 8.56 7.24 -5.71
C ALA A 19 7.59 6.75 -4.64
N ILE A 20 6.79 5.72 -4.97
CA ILE A 20 5.81 5.11 -4.06
C ILE A 20 6.21 3.66 -3.81
N GLU A 21 6.76 3.39 -2.64
CA GLU A 21 7.09 2.04 -2.18
C GLU A 21 5.87 1.41 -1.50
N THR A 22 5.28 0.39 -2.14
CA THR A 22 4.07 -0.26 -1.63
C THR A 22 3.84 -1.65 -2.21
N HIS A 23 3.25 -2.52 -1.41
CA HIS A 23 2.67 -3.79 -1.85
C HIS A 23 1.17 -3.66 -2.21
N GLU A 24 0.54 -2.53 -1.89
CA GLU A 24 -0.88 -2.25 -2.14
C GLU A 24 -1.08 -1.44 -3.43
N GLU A 25 -0.59 -1.95 -4.57
CA GLU A 25 -0.70 -1.29 -5.88
C GLU A 25 -2.14 -0.84 -6.22
N PRO A 26 -3.20 -1.66 -6.04
CA PRO A 26 -4.56 -1.22 -6.36
C PRO A 26 -5.01 -0.01 -5.54
N ARG A 27 -4.59 0.06 -4.26
CA ARG A 27 -4.90 1.18 -3.38
C ARG A 27 -4.18 2.44 -3.82
N ALA A 28 -2.91 2.33 -4.18
CA ALA A 28 -2.10 3.44 -4.67
C ALA A 28 -2.68 4.01 -5.98
N LEU A 29 -3.02 3.15 -6.94
CA LEU A 29 -3.66 3.53 -8.20
C LEU A 29 -5.01 4.22 -7.99
N GLN A 30 -5.82 3.74 -7.05
CA GLN A 30 -7.10 4.39 -6.70
C GLN A 30 -6.89 5.81 -6.13
N LEU A 31 -5.91 5.98 -5.26
CA LEU A 31 -5.56 7.28 -4.68
C LEU A 31 -5.09 8.25 -5.77
N LEU A 32 -4.23 7.78 -6.67
CA LEU A 32 -3.73 8.55 -7.81
C LEU A 32 -4.84 8.93 -8.78
N SER A 33 -5.75 7.99 -9.09
CA SER A 33 -6.91 8.24 -9.94
C SER A 33 -7.83 9.30 -9.34
N GLN A 34 -8.09 9.24 -8.03
CA GLN A 34 -8.88 10.25 -7.34
C GLN A 34 -8.22 11.63 -7.43
N LEU A 35 -6.90 11.71 -7.27
CA LEU A 35 -6.14 12.95 -7.36
C LEU A 35 -6.12 13.50 -8.79
N ALA A 36 -5.90 12.65 -9.78
CA ALA A 36 -5.94 12.99 -11.20
C ALA A 36 -7.27 13.65 -11.58
N ILE A 37 -8.40 13.08 -11.13
CA ILE A 37 -9.75 13.63 -11.32
C ILE A 37 -9.88 15.00 -10.64
N GLN A 38 -9.42 15.14 -9.39
CA GLN A 38 -9.51 16.41 -8.65
C GLN A 38 -8.69 17.53 -9.29
N ARG A 39 -7.59 17.20 -9.97
CA ARG A 39 -6.71 18.15 -10.65
C ARG A 39 -6.98 18.27 -12.14
N ASN A 40 -7.97 17.55 -12.67
CA ASN A 40 -8.27 17.47 -14.09
C ASN A 40 -7.03 17.12 -14.95
N LEU A 41 -6.19 16.22 -14.41
CA LEU A 41 -4.99 15.72 -15.09
C LEU A 41 -5.30 14.34 -15.69
N PRO A 42 -4.93 14.08 -16.96
CA PRO A 42 -4.96 12.73 -17.50
C PRO A 42 -3.96 11.85 -16.74
N MET A 43 -4.39 10.62 -16.43
CA MET A 43 -3.56 9.60 -15.81
C MET A 43 -3.20 8.55 -16.85
N LEU A 44 -1.90 8.30 -17.02
CA LEU A 44 -1.38 7.18 -17.79
C LEU A 44 -0.83 6.15 -16.82
N SER A 45 -1.07 4.87 -17.10
CA SER A 45 -0.50 3.75 -16.35
C SER A 45 0.27 2.85 -17.31
N TRP A 46 1.49 2.49 -16.93
CA TRP A 46 2.32 1.54 -17.63
C TRP A 46 2.55 0.31 -16.77
N THR A 47 2.38 -0.87 -17.37
CA THR A 47 2.88 -2.14 -16.84
C THR A 47 3.56 -2.90 -17.96
N ILE A 48 4.46 -3.83 -17.61
CA ILE A 48 5.14 -4.67 -18.60
C ILE A 48 4.17 -5.51 -19.46
N THR A 49 3.03 -5.91 -18.90
CA THR A 49 2.05 -6.76 -19.59
C THR A 49 1.10 -5.98 -20.47
N ASP A 50 0.76 -4.76 -20.07
CA ASP A 50 -0.31 -3.98 -20.68
C ASP A 50 0.18 -2.78 -21.51
N GLY A 51 1.46 -2.43 -21.36
CA GLY A 51 2.08 -1.26 -21.97
C GLY A 51 1.54 0.06 -21.38
N LEU A 52 1.86 1.16 -22.06
CA LEU A 52 1.36 2.49 -21.69
C LEU A 52 -0.12 2.64 -22.08
N ARG A 53 -0.99 2.90 -21.11
CA ARG A 53 -2.43 3.09 -21.30
C ARG A 53 -2.94 4.33 -20.59
N ARG A 54 -4.01 4.92 -21.12
CA ARG A 54 -4.77 5.97 -20.42
C ARG A 54 -5.75 5.36 -19.43
N SER A 55 -5.56 5.63 -18.14
CA SER A 55 -6.40 5.08 -17.08
C SER A 55 -7.80 5.70 -17.03
N ASP A 56 -8.02 6.82 -17.71
CA ASP A 56 -9.31 7.51 -17.80
C ASP A 56 -10.24 6.96 -18.91
N ILE A 57 -9.73 6.14 -19.82
CA ILE A 57 -10.49 5.57 -20.94
C ILE A 57 -10.60 4.05 -20.79
N THR A 58 -11.76 3.58 -20.36
CA THR A 58 -12.06 2.13 -20.29
C THR A 58 -12.11 1.51 -21.69
N GLY A 59 -11.40 0.40 -21.89
CA GLY A 59 -11.45 -0.39 -23.13
C GLY A 59 -10.39 -0.02 -24.18
N GLN A 60 -9.42 0.82 -23.85
CA GLN A 60 -8.26 1.06 -24.71
C GLN A 60 -7.44 -0.24 -24.81
N LYS A 61 -7.24 -0.74 -26.03
CA LYS A 61 -6.42 -1.94 -26.24
C LYS A 61 -4.96 -1.64 -25.89
N PRO A 62 -4.21 -2.62 -25.32
CA PRO A 62 -2.76 -2.52 -25.21
C PRO A 62 -2.17 -2.05 -26.54
N GLN A 63 -1.30 -1.06 -26.49
CA GLN A 63 -0.41 -0.78 -27.61
C GLN A 63 0.80 -1.71 -27.46
N PRO A 64 0.96 -2.73 -28.33
CA PRO A 64 2.03 -3.72 -28.18
C PRO A 64 3.43 -3.07 -28.17
N ASP A 65 3.57 -1.98 -28.93
CA ASP A 65 4.82 -1.23 -29.07
C ASP A 65 5.19 -0.41 -27.81
N SER A 66 4.31 -0.34 -26.81
CA SER A 66 4.58 0.36 -25.54
C SER A 66 4.81 -0.59 -24.36
N CYS A 67 4.90 -1.90 -24.58
CA CYS A 67 5.33 -2.85 -23.53
C CYS A 67 6.83 -2.78 -23.25
N ASP A 68 7.62 -2.27 -24.20
CA ASP A 68 9.04 -1.98 -23.98
C ASP A 68 9.18 -0.71 -23.10
N PRO A 69 9.92 -0.77 -21.98
CA PRO A 69 10.07 0.38 -21.07
C PRO A 69 10.76 1.58 -21.71
N GLU A 70 11.72 1.37 -22.63
CA GLU A 70 12.36 2.49 -23.34
C GLU A 70 11.37 3.19 -24.27
N ALA A 71 10.64 2.42 -25.09
CA ALA A 71 9.61 2.95 -25.97
C ALA A 71 8.51 3.72 -25.20
N ALA A 72 8.08 3.20 -24.04
CA ALA A 72 7.11 3.89 -23.19
C ALA A 72 7.63 5.23 -22.67
N LEU A 73 8.88 5.29 -22.21
CA LEU A 73 9.50 6.54 -21.76
C LEU A 73 9.71 7.52 -22.92
N GLU A 74 10.04 7.06 -24.12
CA GLU A 74 10.13 7.93 -25.30
C GLU A 74 8.77 8.54 -25.66
N GLN A 75 7.69 7.77 -25.59
CA GLN A 75 6.32 8.29 -25.76
C GLN A 75 5.97 9.34 -24.70
N LEU A 76 6.32 9.08 -23.44
CA LEU A 76 6.08 10.04 -22.34
C LEU A 76 6.87 11.33 -22.54
N LYS A 77 8.13 11.24 -22.97
CA LYS A 77 8.99 12.40 -23.27
C LYS A 77 8.46 13.25 -24.44
N GLN A 78 7.85 12.61 -25.43
CA GLN A 78 7.26 13.31 -26.58
C GLN A 78 5.90 13.95 -26.27
N ASN A 79 5.27 13.61 -25.13
CA ASN A 79 3.97 14.13 -24.77
C ASN A 79 4.07 15.56 -24.19
N PRO A 80 3.52 16.58 -24.86
CA PRO A 80 3.60 17.96 -24.40
C PRO A 80 2.55 18.31 -23.32
N GLN A 81 1.63 17.40 -22.99
CA GLN A 81 0.52 17.67 -22.08
C GLN A 81 0.87 17.31 -20.64
N ALA A 82 0.44 18.16 -19.70
CA ALA A 82 0.48 17.85 -18.27
C ALA A 82 -0.28 16.56 -17.98
N ASN A 83 0.36 15.60 -17.31
CA ASN A 83 -0.21 14.30 -17.03
C ASN A 83 0.47 13.66 -15.81
N LEU A 84 -0.24 12.72 -15.18
CA LEU A 84 0.32 11.82 -14.18
C LEU A 84 0.64 10.49 -14.85
N ALA A 85 1.93 10.16 -14.99
CA ALA A 85 2.36 8.90 -15.59
C ALA A 85 2.83 7.93 -14.51
N VAL A 86 2.06 6.88 -14.27
CA VAL A 86 2.32 5.84 -13.29
C VAL A 86 3.04 4.68 -13.96
N LEU A 87 4.25 4.39 -13.49
CA LEU A 87 5.10 3.32 -13.96
C LEU A 87 5.14 2.22 -12.88
N CYS A 88 4.32 1.17 -13.06
CA CYS A 88 4.28 0.03 -12.15
C CYS A 88 5.44 -0.92 -12.42
N ASP A 89 6.02 -1.47 -11.36
CA ASP A 89 7.14 -2.42 -11.38
C ASP A 89 8.39 -1.93 -12.12
N PHE A 90 8.57 -0.61 -12.20
CA PHE A 90 9.70 -0.03 -12.93
C PHE A 90 11.06 -0.24 -12.23
N HIS A 91 11.04 -0.64 -10.96
CA HIS A 91 12.24 -0.95 -10.16
C HIS A 91 13.18 -1.97 -10.83
N HIS A 92 12.65 -2.90 -11.63
CA HIS A 92 13.44 -3.85 -12.40
C HIS A 92 14.37 -3.20 -13.44
N TYR A 93 14.06 -1.97 -13.86
CA TYR A 93 14.75 -1.25 -14.94
C TYR A 93 15.59 -0.07 -14.45
N LEU A 94 15.48 0.30 -13.18
CA LEU A 94 16.20 1.45 -12.63
C LEU A 94 17.71 1.21 -12.56
N ASN A 95 18.12 -0.04 -12.36
CA ASN A 95 19.52 -0.43 -12.21
C ASN A 95 20.05 -1.14 -13.45
N GLY A 96 21.28 -0.77 -13.86
CA GLY A 96 21.98 -1.42 -14.97
C GLY A 96 21.55 -0.99 -16.37
N GLN A 97 20.65 0.00 -16.51
CA GLN A 97 20.14 0.48 -17.80
C GLN A 97 20.31 2.01 -17.95
N PRO A 98 21.49 2.50 -18.37
CA PRO A 98 21.80 3.93 -18.40
C PRO A 98 20.86 4.76 -19.28
N ARG A 99 20.33 4.17 -20.35
CA ARG A 99 19.38 4.84 -21.26
C ARG A 99 18.06 5.14 -20.57
N ILE A 100 17.52 4.19 -19.81
CA ILE A 100 16.29 4.39 -19.03
C ILE A 100 16.50 5.47 -17.97
N THR A 101 17.60 5.42 -17.21
CA THR A 101 17.92 6.46 -16.22
C THR A 101 18.03 7.84 -16.88
N ARG A 102 18.64 7.92 -18.07
CA ARG A 102 18.74 9.18 -18.82
C ARG A 102 17.38 9.66 -19.34
N LEU A 103 16.52 8.77 -19.82
CA LEU A 103 15.16 9.12 -20.28
C LEU A 103 14.31 9.65 -19.13
N LEU A 104 14.32 8.98 -17.97
CA LEU A 104 13.67 9.47 -16.75
C LEU A 104 14.16 10.87 -16.37
N LYS A 105 15.49 11.09 -16.42
CA LYS A 105 16.10 12.39 -16.15
C LYS A 105 15.69 13.46 -17.16
N ASP A 106 15.65 13.13 -18.44
CA ASP A 106 15.23 14.07 -19.49
C ASP A 106 13.77 14.51 -19.28
N ILE A 107 12.86 13.56 -18.99
CA ILE A 107 11.45 13.86 -18.70
C ILE A 107 11.36 14.74 -17.45
N ALA A 108 12.08 14.39 -16.39
CA ALA A 108 12.05 15.14 -15.13
C ALA A 108 12.58 16.57 -15.28
N LEU A 109 13.58 16.79 -16.11
CA LEU A 109 14.11 18.13 -16.42
C LEU A 109 13.14 18.95 -17.29
N GLN A 110 12.26 18.31 -18.06
CA GLN A 110 11.25 18.97 -18.88
C GLN A 110 9.94 19.25 -18.11
N ALA A 111 9.75 18.61 -16.95
CA ALA A 111 8.53 18.64 -16.15
C ALA A 111 8.07 20.06 -15.78
N GLU A 112 8.99 21.00 -15.53
CA GLU A 112 8.65 22.40 -15.24
C GLU A 112 7.88 23.06 -16.39
N SER A 113 8.18 22.67 -17.63
CA SER A 113 7.53 23.19 -18.85
C SER A 113 6.33 22.37 -19.29
N SER A 114 6.37 21.03 -19.15
CA SER A 114 5.29 20.14 -19.59
C SER A 114 4.20 19.95 -18.54
N GLY A 115 4.48 20.23 -17.26
CA GLY A 115 3.59 19.93 -16.14
C GLY A 115 3.40 18.43 -15.91
N GLN A 116 4.30 17.59 -16.42
CA GLN A 116 4.24 16.14 -16.28
C GLN A 116 4.86 15.69 -14.95
N THR A 117 4.21 14.77 -14.25
CA THR A 117 4.75 14.10 -13.06
C THR A 117 4.86 12.61 -13.33
N LEU A 118 6.07 12.07 -13.16
CA LEU A 118 6.31 10.63 -13.19
C LEU A 118 6.11 10.03 -11.80
N ILE A 119 5.45 8.88 -11.74
CA ILE A 119 5.19 8.16 -10.51
C ILE A 119 5.78 6.77 -10.65
N LEU A 120 6.88 6.51 -9.93
CA LEU A 120 7.51 5.20 -9.88
C LEU A 120 6.84 4.40 -8.77
N MET A 121 6.26 3.26 -9.10
CA MET A 121 5.59 2.40 -8.14
C MET A 121 6.22 1.02 -8.11
N GLY A 122 6.48 0.50 -6.92
CA GLY A 122 7.02 -0.85 -6.73
C GLY A 122 7.12 -1.18 -5.25
N HIS A 123 7.45 -2.43 -4.94
CA HIS A 123 7.60 -2.86 -3.54
C HIS A 123 8.91 -2.39 -2.89
N ALA A 124 9.95 -2.19 -3.71
CA ALA A 124 11.25 -1.64 -3.30
C ALA A 124 11.85 -0.87 -4.48
N LEU A 125 12.19 0.41 -4.29
CA LEU A 125 12.67 1.29 -5.34
C LEU A 125 14.11 1.74 -5.03
N ASP A 126 15.08 1.09 -5.66
CA ASP A 126 16.47 1.55 -5.64
C ASP A 126 16.66 2.66 -6.68
N ILE A 127 16.51 3.92 -6.24
CA ILE A 127 16.56 5.10 -7.11
C ILE A 127 18.01 5.46 -7.45
N PRO A 128 18.39 5.51 -8.75
CA PRO A 128 19.73 5.89 -9.15
C PRO A 128 20.12 7.31 -8.71
N LYS A 129 21.37 7.50 -8.31
CA LYS A 129 21.93 8.79 -7.86
C LYS A 129 21.77 9.93 -8.87
N ASP A 130 21.69 9.60 -10.16
CA ASP A 130 21.50 10.57 -11.24
C ASP A 130 20.15 11.28 -11.23
N ILE A 131 19.11 10.64 -10.68
CA ILE A 131 17.73 11.15 -10.59
C ILE A 131 17.24 11.33 -9.15
N GLU A 132 17.99 10.85 -8.15
CA GLU A 132 17.63 10.92 -6.72
C GLU A 132 17.22 12.34 -6.28
N ARG A 133 17.92 13.38 -6.74
CA ARG A 133 17.61 14.78 -6.40
C ARG A 133 16.36 15.35 -7.07
N LEU A 134 15.83 14.66 -8.08
CA LEU A 134 14.60 15.00 -8.79
C LEU A 134 13.41 14.18 -8.27
N CYS A 135 13.67 13.27 -7.32
CA CYS A 135 12.65 12.39 -6.76
C CYS A 135 12.21 12.84 -5.37
N ALA A 136 10.94 12.65 -5.05
CA ALA A 136 10.44 12.64 -3.68
C ALA A 136 9.81 11.28 -3.35
N GLY A 137 10.10 10.75 -2.16
CA GLY A 137 9.44 9.54 -1.67
C GLY A 137 8.05 9.86 -1.09
N PHE A 138 7.09 8.98 -1.33
CA PHE A 138 5.76 9.04 -0.75
C PHE A 138 5.35 7.64 -0.25
N ASN A 139 5.00 7.57 1.03
CA ASN A 139 4.59 6.32 1.67
C ASN A 139 3.09 6.36 1.99
N LEU A 140 2.39 5.28 1.66
CA LEU A 140 1.01 5.09 2.09
C LEU A 140 0.97 4.92 3.61
N THR A 141 0.03 5.59 4.25
CA THR A 141 -0.20 5.42 5.68
C THR A 141 -1.02 4.17 5.93
N LEU A 142 -0.76 3.53 7.08
CA LEU A 142 -1.55 2.40 7.52
C LEU A 142 -3.01 2.84 7.82
N PRO A 143 -4.00 1.97 7.56
CA PRO A 143 -5.39 2.27 7.83
C PRO A 143 -5.64 2.60 9.30
N SER A 144 -6.44 3.64 9.53
CA SER A 144 -6.97 3.96 10.87
C SER A 144 -7.93 2.89 11.37
N GLU A 145 -8.16 2.84 12.69
CA GLU A 145 -9.14 1.90 13.28
C GLU A 145 -10.53 2.05 12.65
N ALA A 146 -10.97 3.27 12.35
CA ALA A 146 -12.24 3.50 11.67
C ALA A 146 -12.27 2.94 10.24
N GLN A 147 -11.14 2.95 9.52
CA GLN A 147 -11.02 2.31 8.21
C GLN A 147 -11.01 0.78 8.33
N LEU A 148 -10.30 0.22 9.32
CA LEU A 148 -10.31 -1.22 9.60
C LEU A 148 -11.72 -1.73 9.92
N MET A 149 -12.46 -1.02 10.78
CA MET A 149 -13.87 -1.34 11.08
C MET A 149 -14.72 -1.37 9.80
N ARG A 150 -14.56 -0.38 8.92
CA ARG A 150 -15.29 -0.33 7.64
C ARG A 150 -14.95 -1.51 6.74
N VAL A 151 -13.67 -1.89 6.67
CA VAL A 151 -13.23 -3.06 5.90
C VAL A 151 -13.90 -4.33 6.42
N ILE A 152 -13.91 -4.54 7.74
CA ILE A 152 -14.56 -5.72 8.35
C ILE A 152 -16.05 -5.76 8.02
N HIS A 153 -16.75 -4.63 8.16
CA HIS A 153 -18.18 -4.55 7.80
C HIS A 153 -18.43 -4.81 6.31
N GLN A 154 -17.58 -4.30 5.42
CA GLN A 154 -17.69 -4.53 3.98
C GLN A 154 -17.51 -6.02 3.63
N GLU A 155 -16.51 -6.67 4.20
CA GLU A 155 -16.28 -8.11 3.98
C GLU A 155 -17.44 -8.96 4.52
N ALA A 156 -17.99 -8.61 5.69
CA ALA A 156 -19.15 -9.32 6.24
C ALA A 156 -20.42 -9.14 5.39
N GLN A 157 -20.64 -7.93 4.85
CA GLN A 157 -21.75 -7.68 3.92
C GLN A 157 -21.58 -8.47 2.62
N GLN A 158 -20.36 -8.52 2.07
CA GLN A 158 -20.05 -9.30 0.87
C GLN A 158 -20.22 -10.81 1.10
N TRP A 159 -19.88 -11.32 2.28
CA TRP A 159 -20.14 -12.73 2.63
C TRP A 159 -21.64 -13.00 2.75
N SER A 160 -22.38 -12.13 3.47
CA SER A 160 -23.83 -12.27 3.65
C SER A 160 -24.59 -12.28 2.32
N SER A 161 -24.16 -11.47 1.34
CA SER A 161 -24.80 -11.44 0.02
C SER A 161 -24.56 -12.74 -0.77
N LYS A 162 -23.35 -13.31 -0.68
CA LYS A 162 -23.02 -14.60 -1.29
C LYS A 162 -23.77 -15.77 -0.66
N GLN A 163 -24.00 -15.73 0.66
CA GLN A 163 -24.64 -16.83 1.41
C GLN A 163 -26.16 -16.70 1.54
N ARG A 164 -26.81 -16.09 0.52
CA ARG A 164 -28.28 -15.90 0.44
C ARG A 164 -28.88 -15.13 1.64
N GLY A 165 -28.17 -14.13 2.15
CA GLY A 165 -28.67 -13.26 3.22
C GLY A 165 -28.54 -13.84 4.64
N LYS A 166 -27.79 -14.93 4.83
CA LYS A 166 -27.39 -15.35 6.18
C LYS A 166 -26.57 -14.22 6.83
N ARG A 167 -27.07 -13.70 7.95
CA ARG A 167 -26.38 -12.66 8.71
C ARG A 167 -25.19 -13.27 9.43
N VAL A 168 -24.04 -12.63 9.29
CA VAL A 168 -22.90 -12.88 10.17
C VAL A 168 -23.31 -12.45 11.57
N ASN A 169 -23.16 -13.34 12.56
CA ASN A 169 -23.37 -12.95 13.95
C ASN A 169 -22.14 -12.17 14.40
N MET A 170 -22.25 -10.84 14.41
CA MET A 170 -21.19 -9.95 14.88
C MET A 170 -21.73 -9.08 16.00
N ALA A 171 -21.19 -9.26 17.19
CA ALA A 171 -21.39 -8.29 18.26
C ALA A 171 -20.45 -7.11 18.04
N ASP A 172 -20.94 -5.87 18.20
CA ASP A 172 -20.16 -4.65 17.92
C ASP A 172 -18.84 -4.60 18.74
N ASN A 173 -18.82 -5.22 19.92
CA ASN A 173 -17.61 -5.35 20.73
C ASN A 173 -16.54 -6.23 20.05
N ALA A 174 -16.93 -7.36 19.44
CA ALA A 174 -16.04 -8.28 18.75
C ALA A 174 -15.41 -7.63 17.51
N ILE A 175 -16.19 -6.84 16.74
CA ILE A 175 -15.66 -6.08 15.60
C ILE A 175 -14.61 -5.08 16.07
N SER A 176 -14.88 -4.35 17.16
CA SER A 176 -13.94 -3.37 17.71
C SER A 176 -12.64 -4.02 18.20
N GLN A 177 -12.72 -5.21 18.82
CA GLN A 177 -11.54 -5.95 19.26
C GLN A 177 -10.74 -6.49 18.08
N LEU A 178 -11.43 -6.99 17.04
CA LEU A 178 -10.80 -7.47 15.83
C LEU A 178 -10.11 -6.32 15.06
N ALA A 179 -10.73 -5.15 14.94
CA ALA A 179 -10.08 -3.97 14.36
C ALA A 179 -8.85 -3.51 15.17
N LYS A 180 -8.90 -3.58 16.51
CA LYS A 180 -7.73 -3.31 17.36
C LYS A 180 -6.60 -4.31 17.14
N SER A 181 -6.93 -5.59 17.00
CA SER A 181 -5.95 -6.65 16.73
C SER A 181 -5.26 -6.43 15.38
N MET A 182 -5.98 -5.94 14.37
CA MET A 182 -5.48 -5.67 13.02
C MET A 182 -4.69 -4.36 12.87
N ARG A 183 -4.52 -3.55 13.94
CA ARG A 183 -3.68 -2.35 13.87
C ARG A 183 -2.25 -2.69 13.47
N GLY A 184 -1.68 -1.91 12.56
CA GLY A 184 -0.33 -2.14 12.03
C GLY A 184 -0.30 -2.97 10.75
N LEU A 185 -1.44 -3.47 10.29
CA LEU A 185 -1.57 -4.14 8.99
C LEU A 185 -1.94 -3.16 7.89
N SER A 186 -1.54 -3.48 6.67
CA SER A 186 -2.04 -2.84 5.46
C SER A 186 -3.54 -3.10 5.28
N LEU A 187 -4.19 -2.33 4.41
CA LEU A 187 -5.63 -2.46 4.17
C LEU A 187 -5.94 -3.80 3.48
N ASP A 188 -5.09 -4.24 2.56
CA ASP A 188 -5.25 -5.52 1.87
C ASP A 188 -4.96 -6.74 2.77
N GLU A 189 -4.01 -6.62 3.70
CA GLU A 189 -3.81 -7.61 4.76
C GLU A 189 -5.03 -7.71 5.67
N ALA A 190 -5.57 -6.56 6.11
CA ALA A 190 -6.78 -6.52 6.93
C ALA A 190 -7.97 -7.15 6.23
N LYS A 191 -8.17 -6.89 4.92
CA LYS A 191 -9.20 -7.57 4.11
C LYS A 191 -8.98 -9.08 4.05
N ARG A 192 -7.74 -9.54 3.89
CA ARG A 192 -7.43 -10.98 3.83
C ARG A 192 -7.74 -11.65 5.18
N LEU A 193 -7.32 -11.05 6.29
CA LEU A 193 -7.60 -11.59 7.63
C LEU A 193 -9.09 -11.53 7.98
N ALA A 194 -9.79 -10.44 7.65
CA ALA A 194 -11.23 -10.33 7.86
C ALA A 194 -12.00 -11.41 7.08
N ARG A 195 -11.63 -11.66 5.82
CA ARG A 195 -12.21 -12.76 5.04
C ARG A 195 -11.93 -14.12 5.68
N GLY A 196 -10.71 -14.36 6.14
CA GLY A 196 -10.36 -15.60 6.85
C GLY A 196 -11.24 -15.83 8.08
N ALA A 197 -11.37 -14.81 8.93
CA ALA A 197 -12.21 -14.89 10.13
C ALA A 197 -13.70 -15.13 9.82
N ILE A 198 -14.24 -14.55 8.75
CA ILE A 198 -15.67 -14.67 8.41
C ILE A 198 -15.99 -16.01 7.69
N VAL A 199 -15.03 -16.57 6.95
CA VAL A 199 -15.25 -17.77 6.10
C VAL A 199 -15.39 -19.05 6.92
N ASP A 200 -14.74 -19.15 8.08
CA ASP A 200 -14.67 -20.41 8.83
C ASP A 200 -15.99 -20.82 9.50
N ASP A 201 -16.81 -19.87 9.98
CA ASP A 201 -18.07 -20.19 10.68
C ASP A 201 -19.25 -19.23 10.42
N GLY A 202 -19.02 -18.12 9.71
CA GLY A 202 -20.04 -17.07 9.53
C GLY A 202 -20.40 -16.34 10.84
N ALA A 203 -19.53 -16.38 11.84
CA ALA A 203 -19.60 -15.59 13.06
C ALA A 203 -18.24 -14.89 13.27
N ILE A 204 -18.22 -13.88 14.13
CA ILE A 204 -16.96 -13.35 14.66
C ILE A 204 -17.04 -13.55 16.17
N THR A 205 -16.29 -14.53 16.66
CA THR A 205 -16.24 -14.99 18.04
C THR A 205 -14.89 -14.62 18.68
N GLU A 206 -14.79 -14.69 20.00
CA GLU A 206 -13.54 -14.37 20.71
C GLU A 206 -12.37 -15.30 20.32
N SER A 207 -12.65 -16.54 19.88
CA SER A 207 -11.63 -17.46 19.34
C SER A 207 -10.99 -16.99 18.03
N ASP A 208 -11.66 -16.15 17.26
CA ASP A 208 -11.14 -15.63 15.99
C ASP A 208 -10.07 -14.57 16.21
N ILE A 209 -10.08 -13.90 17.37
CA ILE A 209 -9.06 -12.91 17.75
C ILE A 209 -7.70 -13.59 17.85
N ASP A 210 -7.64 -14.78 18.44
CA ASP A 210 -6.40 -15.56 18.57
C ASP A 210 -5.88 -16.04 17.22
N ALA A 211 -6.77 -16.46 16.32
CA ALA A 211 -6.42 -16.84 14.95
C ALA A 211 -5.92 -15.64 14.14
N VAL A 212 -6.59 -14.49 14.23
CA VAL A 212 -6.20 -13.23 13.59
C VAL A 212 -4.85 -12.74 14.12
N ASN A 213 -4.61 -12.83 15.43
CA ASN A 213 -3.31 -12.49 16.02
C ASN A 213 -2.20 -13.38 15.45
N ARG A 214 -2.38 -14.71 15.46
CA ARG A 214 -1.39 -15.64 14.85
C ARG A 214 -1.12 -15.32 13.39
N ALA A 215 -2.17 -15.06 12.61
CA ALA A 215 -2.04 -14.75 11.20
C ALA A 215 -1.37 -13.38 10.96
N LYS A 216 -1.68 -12.37 11.78
CA LYS A 216 -0.99 -11.08 11.78
C LYS A 216 0.51 -11.24 12.05
N PHE A 217 0.88 -12.04 13.06
CA PHE A 217 2.29 -12.32 13.34
C PHE A 217 2.94 -13.05 12.17
N ALA A 218 2.28 -14.04 11.56
CA ALA A 218 2.81 -14.72 10.38
C ALA A 218 3.06 -13.76 9.19
N LEU A 219 2.19 -12.75 9.00
CA LEU A 219 2.38 -11.69 8.00
C LEU A 219 3.55 -10.78 8.35
N MET A 220 3.67 -10.35 9.62
CA MET A 220 4.79 -9.53 10.10
C MET A 220 6.14 -10.29 10.09
N ASN A 221 6.09 -11.62 10.18
CA ASN A 221 7.24 -12.51 10.16
C ASN A 221 7.81 -12.78 8.76
N MET A 222 7.12 -12.38 7.68
CA MET A 222 7.66 -12.55 6.32
C MET A 222 8.90 -11.68 6.08
N ASP A 223 9.03 -10.55 6.79
CA ASP A 223 10.15 -9.60 6.64
C ASP A 223 11.08 -9.49 7.86
N SER A 224 10.80 -10.16 9.00
CA SER A 224 11.65 -10.06 10.20
C SER A 224 11.60 -11.26 11.16
N VAL A 225 12.69 -11.44 11.93
CA VAL A 225 12.90 -12.49 12.94
C VAL A 225 12.07 -12.20 14.21
N LEU A 226 10.75 -12.34 14.13
CA LEU A 226 9.86 -12.27 15.29
C LEU A 226 9.31 -13.68 15.60
N SER A 227 9.75 -14.26 16.72
CA SER A 227 9.17 -15.51 17.24
C SER A 227 7.97 -15.19 18.12
N TYR A 228 6.77 -15.61 17.71
CA TYR A 228 5.57 -15.52 18.54
C TYR A 228 5.49 -16.76 19.45
N GLU A 229 5.86 -16.60 20.73
CA GLU A 229 5.63 -17.60 21.76
C GLU A 229 4.28 -17.33 22.45
N TYR A 230 3.40 -18.32 22.43
CA TYR A 230 2.16 -18.34 23.21
C TYR A 230 2.54 -18.62 24.67
N ASP A 231 2.91 -17.60 25.44
CA ASP A 231 3.13 -17.80 26.88
C ASP A 231 1.79 -17.67 27.63
N THR A 232 0.95 -18.71 27.53
CA THR A 232 -0.21 -18.89 28.42
C THR A 232 0.13 -19.70 29.68
N GLU A 233 1.40 -19.93 29.98
CA GLU A 233 1.82 -20.43 31.29
C GLU A 233 2.33 -19.27 32.13
N LYS A 234 1.46 -18.79 33.03
CA LYS A 234 1.74 -17.89 34.17
C LYS A 234 3.16 -17.29 34.14
N CYS A 235 3.24 -15.99 33.86
CA CYS A 235 4.39 -15.07 34.01
C CYS A 235 5.29 -15.27 35.27
N ALA A 236 4.87 -16.11 36.23
CA ALA A 236 5.62 -16.58 37.37
C ALA A 236 6.71 -17.66 37.07
N GLN A 237 6.73 -18.28 35.88
CA GLN A 237 7.69 -19.36 35.56
C GLN A 237 8.87 -18.95 34.68
N VAL A 238 8.92 -17.72 34.17
CA VAL A 238 10.11 -17.21 33.47
C VAL A 238 11.23 -16.98 34.50
N ALA A 239 12.26 -17.83 34.45
CA ALA A 239 13.41 -17.77 35.34
C ALA A 239 14.14 -16.41 35.21
N GLY A 240 13.97 -15.53 36.20
CA GLY A 240 14.64 -14.22 36.26
C GLY A 240 13.77 -13.06 36.73
N PHE A 241 12.43 -13.20 36.69
CA PHE A 241 11.48 -12.11 36.98
C PHE A 241 11.45 -11.63 38.44
N LYS A 242 11.97 -12.41 39.40
CA LYS A 242 12.04 -12.01 40.81
C LYS A 242 12.97 -10.82 41.07
N ARG A 243 14.08 -10.73 40.33
CA ARG A 243 15.03 -9.61 40.49
C ARG A 243 14.48 -8.31 39.92
N LEU A 244 13.79 -8.39 38.78
CA LEU A 244 13.21 -7.24 38.11
C LEU A 244 12.04 -6.62 38.91
N THR A 245 11.16 -7.46 39.44
CA THR A 245 10.05 -7.02 40.31
C THR A 245 10.55 -6.44 41.62
N HIS A 246 11.58 -7.03 42.24
CA HIS A 246 12.22 -6.46 43.44
C HIS A 246 12.83 -5.08 43.15
N TRP A 247 13.53 -4.92 42.03
CA TRP A 247 14.16 -3.65 41.64
C TRP A 247 13.16 -2.55 41.31
N LEU A 248 12.03 -2.89 40.67
CA LEU A 248 10.93 -1.95 40.40
C LEU A 248 10.20 -1.51 41.67
N THR A 249 10.19 -2.35 42.70
CA THR A 249 9.56 -2.01 44.00
C THR A 249 10.44 -1.05 44.80
N ILE A 250 11.77 -1.15 44.69
CA ILE A 250 12.74 -0.28 45.38
C ILE A 250 12.70 1.18 44.88
N ARG A 251 12.26 1.42 43.64
CA ARG A 251 12.21 2.76 43.02
C ARG A 251 10.82 3.37 42.96
N LYS A 252 9.87 2.82 43.72
CA LYS A 252 8.50 3.35 43.80
C LYS A 252 8.31 4.32 44.98
N ASP A 253 9.37 4.52 45.77
CA ASP A 253 9.60 5.67 46.65
C ASP A 253 10.66 6.60 46.02
#